data_AF-A0AAU4E137-F1
#
_entry.id   AF-A0AAU4E137-F1
#
_cell.length_a   1.000
_cell.length_b   1.000
_cell.length_c   1.000
_cell.angle_alpha   90.00
_cell.angle_beta   90.00
_cell.angle_gamma   90.00
#
_symmetry.space_group_name_H-M   'P 1'
#
loop_
_entity.id
_entity.type
_entity.pdbx_description
1 polymer ?
#
loop_
_entity_poly.entity_id
_entity_poly.type
_entity_poly.pdbx_seq_one_letter_code
_entity_poly.pdbx_strand_id
1 'polypeptide(L)'
;MIAPAVEAPNWIGALYRQRRWLWLAAAVPAVVTTLLIMVVLPPDQTLDNVGDWAFKLCPFLFAVLTVSLFPRTKLGPALIVFAVFVYMSYLDTELVMRVQAFARDAATNDDAFQPVYQFELFVTTFIVLFALLAYRLGGGRTANVLKAGVASILVVISGVNDLTFWALNDVWAAGTKPTELKWASHMIVFLGGPPSVPAAVAFMAVHLVLAAIVVALPVGRWVNRALRGPVSPPEAS
;
A
#
# COMPACT_ATOMS: atom_id res chain seq x y z
N MET A 1 24.45 -30.44 -40.65
CA MET A 1 23.45 -29.36 -40.76
C MET A 1 22.77 -29.25 -39.40
N ILE A 2 23.18 -28.28 -38.57
CA ILE A 2 22.59 -28.07 -37.24
C ILE A 2 21.40 -27.13 -37.44
N ALA A 3 20.20 -27.56 -37.07
CA ALA A 3 19.00 -26.74 -37.15
C ALA A 3 19.17 -25.50 -36.23
N PRO A 4 18.80 -24.29 -36.67
CA PRO A 4 18.87 -23.12 -35.81
C PRO A 4 17.95 -23.33 -34.61
N ALA A 5 18.50 -23.18 -33.41
CA ALA A 5 17.72 -23.18 -32.18
C ALA A 5 16.70 -22.05 -32.27
N VAL A 6 15.41 -22.40 -32.20
CA VAL A 6 14.32 -21.42 -32.13
C VAL A 6 14.48 -20.70 -30.79
N GLU A 7 14.99 -19.47 -30.82
CA GLU A 7 15.04 -18.60 -29.63
C GLU A 7 13.62 -18.48 -29.06
N ALA A 8 13.44 -18.96 -27.84
CA ALA A 8 12.17 -18.82 -27.14
C ALA A 8 11.80 -17.32 -27.08
N PRO A 9 10.55 -16.94 -27.37
CA PRO A 9 10.16 -15.54 -27.43
C PRO A 9 10.44 -14.85 -26.09
N ASN A 10 11.31 -13.83 -26.08
CA ASN A 10 11.63 -13.04 -24.90
C ASN A 10 10.48 -12.06 -24.57
N TRP A 11 9.40 -12.62 -24.05
CA TRP A 11 8.19 -11.94 -23.59
C TRP A 11 8.49 -10.83 -22.57
N ILE A 12 9.49 -11.01 -21.72
CA ILE A 12 9.97 -9.98 -20.78
C ILE A 12 10.51 -8.75 -21.54
N GLY A 13 11.31 -8.97 -22.59
CA GLY A 13 11.79 -7.92 -23.47
C GLY A 13 10.67 -7.22 -24.25
N ALA A 14 9.65 -7.95 -24.69
CA ALA A 14 8.47 -7.39 -25.35
C ALA A 14 7.67 -6.47 -24.40
N LEU A 15 7.39 -6.91 -23.17
CA LEU A 15 6.75 -6.09 -22.13
C LEU A 15 7.59 -4.85 -21.78
N TYR A 16 8.91 -5.00 -21.70
CA TYR A 16 9.81 -3.88 -21.41
C TYR A 16 9.78 -2.78 -22.50
N ARG A 17 9.55 -3.16 -23.77
CA ARG A 17 9.36 -2.21 -24.88
C ARG A 17 8.04 -1.44 -24.76
N GLN A 18 6.98 -2.06 -24.25
CA GLN A 18 5.67 -1.42 -24.01
C GLN A 18 5.52 -0.77 -22.63
N ARG A 19 6.61 -0.66 -21.84
CA ARG A 19 6.60 -0.17 -20.46
C ARG A 19 5.88 1.15 -20.19
N ARG A 20 5.69 1.99 -21.23
CA ARG A 20 5.04 3.31 -21.10
C ARG A 20 3.57 3.23 -20.71
N TRP A 21 2.91 2.10 -20.99
CA TRP A 21 1.47 1.91 -20.71
C TRP A 21 1.19 0.86 -19.64
N LEU A 22 2.18 0.06 -19.24
CA LEU A 22 2.00 -1.02 -18.26
C LEU A 22 1.47 -0.54 -16.91
N TRP A 23 1.75 0.72 -16.54
CA TRP A 23 1.21 1.31 -15.31
C TRP A 23 -0.33 1.39 -15.32
N LEU A 24 -0.96 1.55 -16.50
CA LEU A 24 -2.43 1.60 -16.61
C LEU A 24 -3.10 0.26 -16.24
N ALA A 25 -2.43 -0.86 -16.51
CA ALA A 25 -2.95 -2.19 -16.16
C ALA A 25 -3.14 -2.35 -14.64
N ALA A 26 -2.35 -1.63 -13.84
CA ALA A 26 -2.53 -1.56 -12.40
C ALA A 26 -3.36 -0.33 -11.97
N ALA A 27 -3.31 0.78 -12.71
CA ALA A 27 -4.02 2.00 -12.36
C ALA A 27 -5.54 1.81 -12.42
N VAL A 28 -6.03 1.16 -13.48
CA VAL A 28 -7.47 0.91 -13.68
C VAL A 28 -8.06 0.11 -12.51
N PRO A 29 -7.54 -1.08 -12.14
CA PRO A 29 -8.08 -1.81 -11.01
C PRO A 29 -7.92 -1.04 -9.70
N ALA A 30 -6.83 -0.29 -9.48
CA ALA A 30 -6.67 0.54 -8.29
C ALA A 30 -7.79 1.59 -8.15
N VAL A 31 -8.10 2.32 -9.22
CA VAL A 31 -9.16 3.33 -9.23
C VAL A 31 -10.54 2.68 -9.06
N VAL A 32 -10.81 1.60 -9.81
CA VAL A 32 -12.10 0.90 -9.74
C VAL A 32 -12.36 0.36 -8.34
N THR A 33 -11.39 -0.31 -7.72
CA THR A 33 -11.57 -0.86 -6.36
C THR A 33 -11.62 0.25 -5.31
N THR A 34 -10.87 1.34 -5.47
CA THR A 34 -10.99 2.52 -4.60
C THR A 34 -12.39 3.12 -4.66
N LEU A 35 -12.94 3.36 -5.85
CA LEU A 35 -14.28 3.92 -6.02
C LEU A 35 -15.35 2.98 -5.47
N LEU A 36 -15.21 1.68 -5.71
CA LEU A 36 -16.10 0.67 -5.16
C LEU A 36 -16.13 0.75 -3.62
N ILE A 37 -14.96 0.79 -2.97
CA ILE A 37 -14.87 0.84 -1.50
C ILE A 37 -15.32 2.19 -0.93
N MET A 38 -14.88 3.30 -1.54
CA MET A 38 -15.05 4.64 -0.96
C MET A 38 -16.39 5.31 -1.30
N VAL A 39 -17.07 4.87 -2.38
CA VAL A 39 -18.28 5.53 -2.89
C VAL A 39 -19.48 4.60 -2.91
N VAL A 40 -19.28 3.31 -3.22
CA VAL A 40 -20.40 2.38 -3.43
C VAL A 40 -20.68 1.56 -2.17
N LEU A 41 -19.66 1.04 -1.51
CA LEU A 41 -19.81 0.23 -0.31
C LEU A 41 -20.00 1.11 0.94
N PRO A 42 -20.82 0.67 1.90
CA PRO A 42 -20.96 1.37 3.17
C PRO A 42 -19.63 1.35 3.94
N PRO A 43 -19.29 2.43 4.67
CA PRO A 43 -18.15 2.45 5.56
C PRO A 43 -18.22 1.35 6.61
N ASP A 44 -17.17 0.56 6.71
CA ASP A 44 -17.06 -0.52 7.67
C ASP A 44 -15.59 -0.79 8.01
N GLN A 45 -15.26 -0.60 9.28
CA GLN A 45 -13.94 -0.83 9.89
C GLN A 45 -13.69 -2.31 10.23
N THR A 46 -14.75 -3.12 10.26
CA THR A 46 -14.63 -4.53 10.57
C THR A 46 -14.18 -5.33 9.34
N LEU A 47 -13.64 -6.51 9.61
CA LEU A 47 -13.19 -7.45 8.59
C LEU A 47 -13.66 -8.82 9.08
N ASP A 48 -14.53 -9.48 8.31
CA ASP A 48 -15.11 -10.74 8.75
C ASP A 48 -14.15 -11.90 8.48
N ASN A 49 -13.34 -11.77 7.43
CA ASN A 49 -12.41 -12.82 7.01
C ASN A 49 -11.20 -12.26 6.22
N VAL A 50 -10.25 -13.15 5.92
CA VAL A 50 -9.02 -12.84 5.17
C VAL A 50 -9.33 -12.38 3.73
N GLY A 51 -10.44 -12.80 3.14
CA GLY A 51 -10.91 -12.35 1.82
C GLY A 51 -11.28 -10.87 1.83
N ASP A 52 -12.03 -10.42 2.83
CA ASP A 52 -12.39 -9.00 2.99
C ASP A 52 -11.15 -8.15 3.22
N TRP A 53 -10.23 -8.64 4.06
CA TRP A 53 -8.95 -8.01 4.28
C TRP A 53 -8.16 -7.86 2.97
N ALA A 54 -8.06 -8.93 2.19
CA ALA A 54 -7.36 -8.91 0.91
C ALA A 54 -8.02 -7.94 -0.08
N PHE A 55 -9.35 -7.95 -0.16
CA PHE A 55 -10.12 -7.05 -1.01
C PHE A 55 -9.93 -5.58 -0.64
N LYS A 56 -10.04 -5.23 0.65
CA LYS A 56 -9.82 -3.85 1.13
C LYS A 56 -8.35 -3.42 0.97
N LEU A 57 -7.39 -4.36 0.90
CA LEU A 57 -5.97 -4.08 0.62
C LEU A 57 -5.64 -3.94 -0.88
N CYS A 58 -6.42 -4.54 -1.78
CA CYS A 58 -6.17 -4.55 -3.22
C CYS A 58 -5.91 -3.16 -3.84
N PRO A 59 -6.69 -2.09 -3.54
CA PRO A 59 -6.44 -0.78 -4.13
C PRO A 59 -5.02 -0.28 -3.87
N PHE A 60 -4.51 -0.49 -2.65
CA PHE A 60 -3.17 -0.04 -2.27
C PHE A 60 -2.09 -0.84 -3.01
N LEU A 61 -2.24 -2.17 -3.10
CA LEU A 61 -1.31 -3.02 -3.85
C LEU A 61 -1.22 -2.59 -5.33
N PHE A 62 -2.37 -2.41 -5.98
CA PHE A 62 -2.41 -1.95 -7.37
C PHE A 62 -1.88 -0.53 -7.54
N ALA A 63 -2.12 0.37 -6.59
CA ALA A 63 -1.57 1.72 -6.63
C ALA A 63 -0.03 1.73 -6.48
N VAL A 64 0.54 0.89 -5.61
CA VAL A 64 2.00 0.71 -5.51
C VAL A 64 2.58 0.21 -6.82
N LEU A 65 1.96 -0.79 -7.45
CA LEU A 65 2.37 -1.29 -8.76
C LEU A 65 2.32 -0.18 -9.81
N THR A 66 1.22 0.58 -9.83
CA THR A 66 1.01 1.73 -10.71
C THR A 66 2.15 2.74 -10.58
N VAL A 67 2.43 3.20 -9.36
CA VAL A 67 3.49 4.20 -9.08
C VAL A 67 4.87 3.65 -9.44
N SER A 68 5.14 2.37 -9.16
CA SER A 68 6.44 1.76 -9.49
C SER A 68 6.72 1.69 -11.00
N LEU A 69 5.67 1.49 -11.80
CA LEU A 69 5.71 1.40 -13.25
C LEU A 69 5.55 2.76 -13.94
N PHE A 70 5.03 3.76 -13.22
CA PHE A 70 4.71 5.08 -13.76
C PHE A 70 5.90 5.68 -14.52
N PRO A 71 5.71 6.23 -15.73
CA PRO A 71 6.79 6.80 -16.51
C PRO A 71 7.36 8.05 -15.83
N ARG A 72 8.67 8.19 -15.87
CA ARG A 72 9.31 9.45 -15.49
C ARG A 72 9.00 10.48 -16.57
N THR A 73 8.41 11.60 -16.18
CA THR A 73 7.95 12.65 -17.09
C THR A 73 8.49 14.00 -16.65
N LYS A 74 8.66 14.91 -17.61
CA LYS A 74 9.03 16.32 -17.33
C LYS A 74 7.95 17.06 -16.54
N LEU A 75 6.71 16.56 -16.58
CA LEU A 75 5.59 17.08 -15.79
C LEU A 75 5.63 16.62 -14.32
N GLY A 76 6.68 15.90 -13.89
CA GLY A 76 6.78 15.39 -12.52
C GLY A 76 6.53 16.45 -11.45
N PRO A 77 7.20 17.62 -11.49
CA PRO A 77 6.95 18.69 -10.52
C PRO A 77 5.49 19.17 -10.52
N ALA A 78 4.87 19.31 -11.70
CA ALA A 78 3.47 19.72 -11.80
C ALA A 78 2.52 18.68 -11.21
N LEU A 79 2.80 17.38 -11.39
CA LEU A 79 2.02 16.29 -10.77
C LEU A 79 2.14 16.30 -9.24
N ILE A 80 3.32 16.62 -8.69
CA ILE A 80 3.51 16.76 -7.24
C ILE A 80 2.74 17.97 -6.71
N VAL A 81 2.84 19.12 -7.36
CA VAL A 81 2.06 20.32 -6.98
C VAL A 81 0.56 20.04 -7.06
N PHE A 82 0.11 19.33 -8.11
CA PHE A 82 -1.28 18.93 -8.24
C PHE A 82 -1.73 17.99 -7.11
N ALA A 83 -0.90 17.01 -6.72
CA ALA A 83 -1.22 16.13 -5.59
C ALA A 83 -1.29 16.90 -4.26
N VAL A 84 -0.40 17.88 -4.03
CA VAL A 84 -0.48 18.79 -2.87
C VAL A 84 -1.76 19.62 -2.91
N PHE A 85 -2.13 20.15 -4.07
CA PHE A 85 -3.39 20.88 -4.25
C PHE A 85 -4.60 19.99 -3.93
N VAL A 86 -4.66 18.75 -4.42
CA VAL A 86 -5.73 17.80 -4.10
C VAL A 86 -5.77 17.49 -2.60
N TYR A 87 -4.61 17.29 -1.96
CA TYR A 87 -4.54 17.08 -0.53
C TYR A 87 -5.14 18.28 0.24
N MET A 88 -4.67 19.49 -0.03
CA MET A 88 -5.07 20.68 0.74
C MET A 88 -6.52 21.12 0.43
N SER A 89 -6.95 21.02 -0.83
CA SER A 89 -8.28 21.49 -1.23
C SER A 89 -9.41 20.51 -0.92
N TYR A 90 -9.11 19.21 -0.86
CA TYR A 90 -10.13 18.19 -0.70
C TYR A 90 -9.83 17.23 0.46
N LEU A 91 -8.70 16.51 0.46
CA LEU A 91 -8.48 15.45 1.45
C LEU A 91 -8.41 15.96 2.88
N ASP A 92 -7.65 17.03 3.12
CA ASP A 92 -7.50 17.64 4.43
C ASP A 92 -8.84 18.22 4.92
N THR A 93 -9.52 18.96 4.03
CA THR A 93 -10.83 19.57 4.32
C THR A 93 -11.88 18.50 4.63
N GLU A 94 -11.97 17.44 3.81
CA GLU A 94 -12.94 16.36 3.99
C GLU A 94 -12.67 15.55 5.27
N LEU A 95 -11.41 15.32 5.62
CA LEU A 95 -11.05 14.69 6.90
C LEU A 95 -11.55 15.55 8.08
N VAL A 96 -11.31 16.86 8.04
CA VAL A 96 -11.80 17.79 9.07
C VAL A 96 -13.33 17.76 9.16
N MET A 97 -14.03 17.79 8.02
CA MET A 97 -15.50 17.74 7.99
C MET A 97 -16.04 16.45 8.60
N ARG A 98 -15.40 15.30 8.34
CA ARG A 98 -15.77 14.00 8.92
C ARG A 98 -15.52 13.96 10.43
N VAL A 99 -14.39 14.47 10.90
CA VAL A 99 -14.10 14.57 12.34
C VAL A 99 -15.13 15.46 13.04
N GLN A 100 -15.50 16.60 12.43
CA GLN A 100 -16.54 17.46 12.97
C GLN A 100 -17.93 16.81 12.98
N ALA A 101 -18.26 16.02 11.95
CA ALA A 101 -19.50 15.24 11.91
C ALA A 101 -19.52 14.19 13.03
N PHE A 102 -18.44 13.42 13.17
CA PHE A 102 -18.27 12.49 14.27
C PHE A 102 -18.46 13.18 15.63
N ALA A 103 -17.83 14.33 15.86
CA ALA A 103 -17.96 15.05 17.13
C ALA A 103 -19.40 15.48 17.45
N ARG A 104 -20.25 15.71 16.44
CA ARG A 104 -21.68 16.03 16.64
C ARG A 104 -22.53 14.79 16.90
N ASP A 105 -22.22 13.69 16.24
CA ASP A 105 -23.12 12.53 16.17
C ASP A 105 -22.72 11.39 17.13
N ALA A 106 -21.46 11.37 17.60
CA ALA A 106 -20.88 10.29 18.41
C ALA A 106 -21.64 9.97 19.70
N ALA A 107 -22.37 10.94 20.27
CA ALA A 107 -23.16 10.72 21.49
C ALA A 107 -24.44 9.89 21.24
N THR A 108 -24.87 9.79 19.99
CA THR A 108 -26.18 9.20 19.60
C THR A 108 -26.08 8.12 18.53
N ASN A 109 -24.89 7.90 17.97
CA ASN A 109 -24.65 6.98 16.89
C ASN A 109 -23.31 6.26 17.08
N ASP A 110 -23.38 4.99 17.49
CA ASP A 110 -22.20 4.15 17.73
C ASP A 110 -21.37 3.92 16.44
N ASP A 111 -21.97 4.05 15.27
CA ASP A 111 -21.31 3.91 13.97
C ASP A 111 -20.75 5.22 13.41
N ALA A 112 -20.87 6.33 14.14
CA ALA A 112 -20.42 7.64 13.67
C ALA A 112 -18.91 7.69 13.36
N PHE A 113 -18.11 6.78 13.93
CA PHE A 113 -16.66 6.71 13.69
C PHE A 113 -16.29 6.03 12.36
N GLN A 114 -17.14 5.15 11.84
CA GLN A 114 -16.86 4.34 10.64
C GLN A 114 -16.41 5.18 9.44
N PRO A 115 -17.10 6.30 9.09
CA PRO A 115 -16.71 7.12 7.95
C PRO A 115 -15.43 7.93 8.18
N VAL A 116 -15.08 8.23 9.43
CA VAL A 116 -13.81 8.87 9.80
C VAL A 116 -12.68 7.88 9.59
N TYR A 117 -12.79 6.70 10.18
CA TYR A 117 -11.76 5.66 10.11
C TYR A 117 -11.46 5.24 8.67
N GLN A 118 -12.49 4.99 7.86
CA GLN A 118 -12.30 4.64 6.45
C GLN A 118 -11.56 5.74 5.69
N PHE A 119 -11.91 7.00 5.94
CA PHE A 119 -11.30 8.14 5.26
C PHE A 119 -9.88 8.39 5.74
N GLU A 120 -9.60 8.20 7.04
CA GLU A 120 -8.26 8.25 7.60
C GLU A 120 -7.33 7.22 6.92
N LEU A 121 -7.77 5.96 6.78
CA LEU A 121 -7.01 4.93 6.05
C LEU A 121 -6.73 5.32 4.59
N PHE A 122 -7.70 5.96 3.94
CA PHE A 122 -7.54 6.49 2.59
C PHE A 122 -6.47 7.59 2.54
N VAL A 123 -6.49 8.53 3.49
CA VAL A 123 -5.49 9.60 3.61
C VAL A 123 -4.10 9.05 3.93
N THR A 124 -3.96 8.10 4.86
CA THR A 124 -2.69 7.41 5.15
C THR A 124 -2.12 6.77 3.90
N THR A 125 -2.96 6.06 3.15
CA THR A 125 -2.57 5.42 1.89
C THR A 125 -2.14 6.45 0.84
N PHE A 126 -2.88 7.55 0.72
CA PHE A 126 -2.52 8.67 -0.16
C PHE A 126 -1.14 9.24 0.19
N ILE A 127 -0.84 9.49 1.47
CA ILE A 127 0.45 10.04 1.91
C ILE A 127 1.61 9.10 1.52
N VAL A 128 1.44 7.80 1.72
CA VAL A 128 2.44 6.81 1.31
C VAL A 128 2.62 6.82 -0.21
N LEU A 129 1.53 6.79 -0.98
CA LEU A 129 1.58 6.82 -2.44
C LEU A 129 2.17 8.14 -2.97
N PHE A 130 1.90 9.26 -2.31
CA PHE A 130 2.49 10.56 -2.62
C PHE A 130 4.01 10.53 -2.45
N ALA A 131 4.50 10.00 -1.32
CA ALA A 131 5.93 9.82 -1.08
C ALA A 131 6.58 8.89 -2.12
N LEU A 132 5.92 7.79 -2.47
CA LEU A 132 6.40 6.86 -3.50
C LEU A 132 6.41 7.50 -4.90
N LEU A 133 5.40 8.31 -5.23
CA LEU A 133 5.31 9.03 -6.49
C LEU A 133 6.41 10.09 -6.59
N ALA A 134 6.64 10.85 -5.51
CA ALA A 134 7.76 11.77 -5.41
C ALA A 134 9.10 11.05 -5.59
N TYR A 135 9.30 9.92 -4.91
CA TYR A 135 10.50 9.10 -5.07
C TYR A 135 10.66 8.58 -6.50
N ARG A 136 9.57 8.15 -7.15
CA ARG A 136 9.59 7.70 -8.54
C ARG A 136 9.97 8.81 -9.51
N LEU A 137 9.32 9.96 -9.40
CA LEU A 137 9.51 11.12 -10.27
C LEU A 137 10.89 11.76 -10.04
N GLY A 138 11.42 11.70 -8.82
CA GLY A 138 12.79 12.11 -8.47
C GLY A 138 13.90 11.17 -8.97
N GLY A 139 13.57 10.12 -9.73
CA GLY A 139 14.56 9.23 -10.36
C GLY A 139 14.65 7.82 -9.77
N GLY A 140 13.78 7.48 -8.82
CA GLY A 140 13.65 6.13 -8.27
C GLY A 140 13.46 5.07 -9.37
N ARG A 141 14.28 4.01 -9.32
CA ARG A 141 14.17 2.86 -10.25
C ARG A 141 12.92 2.05 -9.90
N THR A 142 12.28 1.44 -10.90
CA THR A 142 11.03 0.67 -10.71
C THR A 142 11.17 -0.38 -9.61
N ALA A 143 12.26 -1.16 -9.62
CA ALA A 143 12.52 -2.15 -8.57
C ALA A 143 12.62 -1.53 -7.17
N ASN A 144 13.23 -0.35 -7.03
CA ASN A 144 13.36 0.29 -5.71
C ASN A 144 12.03 0.87 -5.24
N VAL A 145 11.27 1.50 -6.13
CA VAL A 145 9.93 2.03 -5.81
C VAL A 145 8.99 0.89 -5.44
N LEU A 146 9.06 -0.24 -6.15
CA LEU A 146 8.27 -1.43 -5.82
C LEU A 146 8.63 -2.01 -4.46
N LYS A 147 9.93 -2.19 -4.15
CA LYS A 147 10.37 -2.64 -2.83
C LYS A 147 9.93 -1.68 -1.73
N ALA A 148 10.11 -0.38 -1.95
CA ALA A 148 9.68 0.64 -0.99
C ALA A 148 8.17 0.57 -0.77
N GLY A 149 7.36 0.47 -1.84
CA GLY A 149 5.91 0.38 -1.69
C GLY A 149 5.42 -0.90 -1.04
N VAL A 150 6.00 -2.07 -1.34
CA VAL A 150 5.68 -3.33 -0.65
C VAL A 150 6.08 -3.25 0.83
N ALA A 151 7.25 -2.70 1.14
CA ALA A 151 7.67 -2.47 2.52
C ALA A 151 6.74 -1.50 3.25
N SER A 152 6.29 -0.42 2.59
CA SER A 152 5.32 0.51 3.16
C SER A 152 3.96 -0.13 3.40
N ILE A 153 3.48 -1.01 2.49
CA ILE A 153 2.26 -1.80 2.73
C ILE A 153 2.41 -2.61 4.01
N LEU A 154 3.51 -3.36 4.16
CA LEU A 154 3.78 -4.17 5.35
C LEU A 154 3.79 -3.34 6.63
N VAL A 155 4.36 -2.14 6.59
CA VAL A 155 4.36 -1.21 7.73
C VAL A 155 2.95 -0.71 8.05
N VAL A 156 2.16 -0.31 7.04
CA VAL A 156 0.78 0.16 7.25
C VAL A 156 -0.10 -0.91 7.89
N ILE A 157 0.00 -2.16 7.42
CA ILE A 157 -0.79 -3.28 7.98
C ILE A 157 -0.17 -3.91 9.23
N SER A 158 0.99 -3.43 9.70
CA SER A 158 1.71 -4.05 10.83
C SER A 158 1.04 -3.85 12.18
N GLY A 159 0.13 -2.88 12.28
CA GLY A 159 -0.43 -2.42 13.54
C GLY A 159 0.48 -1.53 14.38
N VAL A 160 1.55 -0.98 13.79
CA VAL A 160 2.38 0.03 14.45
C VAL A 160 1.55 1.26 14.85
N ASN A 161 0.59 1.66 14.00
CA ASN A 161 -0.33 2.75 14.30
C ASN A 161 -1.25 2.38 15.47
N ASP A 162 -1.82 1.18 15.47
CA ASP A 162 -2.68 0.70 16.55
C ASP A 162 -1.96 0.64 17.90
N LEU A 163 -0.70 0.19 17.91
CA LEU A 163 0.12 0.17 19.13
C LEU A 163 0.54 1.57 19.58
N THR A 164 0.77 2.49 18.63
CA THR A 164 1.06 3.89 18.93
C THR A 164 -0.18 4.58 19.51
N PHE A 165 -1.36 4.35 18.91
CA PHE A 165 -2.63 4.80 19.45
C PHE A 165 -2.89 4.20 20.84
N TRP A 166 -2.68 2.90 21.03
CA TRP A 166 -2.76 2.25 22.33
C TRP A 166 -1.79 2.85 23.38
N ALA A 167 -0.57 3.18 22.94
CA ALA A 167 0.46 3.71 23.82
C ALA A 167 0.23 5.17 24.21
N LEU A 168 -0.24 5.99 23.28
CA LEU A 168 -0.31 7.46 23.41
C LEU A 168 -1.71 8.00 23.74
N ASN A 169 -2.77 7.22 23.51
CA ASN A 169 -4.08 7.65 23.95
C ASN A 169 -4.14 7.56 25.48
N ASP A 170 -4.22 8.70 26.15
CA ASP A 170 -4.35 8.79 27.60
C ASP A 170 -5.82 8.79 28.06
N VAL A 171 -6.76 8.88 27.10
CA VAL A 171 -8.20 8.91 27.35
C VAL A 171 -8.80 7.57 26.89
N TRP A 172 -8.73 6.58 27.77
CA TRP A 172 -9.47 5.34 27.60
C TRP A 172 -10.82 5.43 28.28
N ALA A 173 -11.87 4.96 27.61
CA ALA A 173 -13.24 4.99 28.12
C ALA A 173 -13.40 4.36 29.53
N ALA A 174 -12.52 3.44 29.91
CA ALA A 174 -12.53 2.76 31.21
C ALA A 174 -11.49 3.31 32.22
N GLY A 175 -10.84 4.44 31.93
CA GLY A 175 -9.77 5.01 32.77
C GLY A 175 -8.51 4.13 32.86
N THR A 176 -8.47 3.01 32.14
CA THR A 176 -7.39 2.03 32.15
C THR A 176 -7.09 1.61 30.71
N LYS A 177 -5.80 1.38 30.42
CA LYS A 177 -5.36 0.90 29.10
C LYS A 177 -5.94 -0.48 28.83
N PRO A 178 -6.60 -0.71 27.68
CA PRO A 178 -7.15 -2.01 27.36
C PRO A 178 -6.02 -3.03 27.18
N THR A 179 -6.24 -4.26 27.63
CA THR A 179 -5.29 -5.37 27.49
C THR A 179 -5.36 -6.04 26.11
N GLU A 180 -6.39 -5.71 25.33
CA GLU A 180 -6.67 -6.24 24.01
C GLU A 180 -7.06 -5.12 23.04
N LEU A 181 -6.66 -5.23 21.77
CA LEU A 181 -6.93 -4.22 20.74
C LEU A 181 -8.14 -4.66 19.90
N LYS A 182 -9.35 -4.37 20.40
CA LYS A 182 -10.61 -4.80 19.76
C LYS A 182 -10.90 -4.12 18.42
N TRP A 183 -10.23 -3.01 18.12
CA TRP A 183 -10.38 -2.27 16.87
C TRP A 183 -9.45 -2.77 15.75
N ALA A 184 -8.44 -3.58 16.07
CA ALA A 184 -7.43 -4.03 15.11
C ALA A 184 -7.95 -5.18 14.23
N SER A 185 -9.00 -4.95 13.45
CA SER A 185 -9.69 -5.95 12.62
C SER A 185 -8.73 -6.71 11.69
N HIS A 186 -7.72 -6.03 11.14
CA HIS A 186 -6.69 -6.64 10.30
C HIS A 186 -5.79 -7.65 11.03
N MET A 187 -5.69 -7.60 12.35
CA MET A 187 -5.04 -8.66 13.15
C MET A 187 -6.05 -9.75 13.55
N ILE A 188 -7.27 -9.34 13.90
CA ILE A 188 -8.34 -10.24 14.36
C ILE A 188 -8.61 -11.34 13.33
N VAL A 189 -8.65 -11.00 12.03
CA VAL A 189 -8.88 -11.99 10.96
C VAL A 189 -7.79 -13.07 10.85
N PHE A 190 -6.58 -12.80 11.35
CA PHE A 190 -5.49 -13.79 11.36
C PHE A 190 -5.38 -14.54 12.69
N LEU A 191 -5.76 -13.91 13.80
CA LEU A 191 -5.61 -14.45 15.14
C LEU A 191 -6.87 -15.14 15.68
N GLY A 192 -8.02 -14.94 15.03
CA GLY A 192 -9.31 -15.52 15.43
C GLY A 192 -9.98 -14.82 16.61
N GLY A 193 -9.49 -13.64 17.02
CA GLY A 193 -10.04 -12.85 18.12
C GLY A 193 -9.23 -11.58 18.38
N PRO A 194 -9.70 -10.68 19.28
CA PRO A 194 -8.96 -9.48 19.68
C PRO A 194 -7.53 -9.81 20.15
N PRO A 195 -6.48 -9.24 19.55
CA PRO A 195 -5.11 -9.51 19.98
C PRO A 195 -4.85 -8.91 21.35
N SER A 196 -4.18 -9.67 22.21
CA SER A 196 -3.51 -9.11 23.39
C SER A 196 -2.37 -8.17 22.95
N VAL A 197 -1.97 -7.25 23.82
CA VAL A 197 -0.85 -6.32 23.53
C VAL A 197 0.44 -7.07 23.11
N PRO A 198 0.89 -8.14 23.79
CA PRO A 198 2.05 -8.90 23.34
C PRO A 198 1.87 -9.55 21.97
N ALA A 199 0.66 -10.05 21.65
CA ALA A 199 0.36 -10.62 20.34
C ALA A 199 0.42 -9.55 19.23
N ALA A 200 -0.11 -8.35 19.49
CA ALA A 200 -0.02 -7.22 18.57
C ALA A 200 1.45 -6.77 18.36
N VAL A 201 2.27 -6.73 19.41
CA VAL A 201 3.71 -6.42 19.30
C VAL A 201 4.44 -7.46 18.45
N ALA A 202 4.15 -8.76 18.64
CA ALA A 202 4.72 -9.82 17.83
C ALA A 202 4.29 -9.71 16.36
N PHE A 203 3.00 -9.45 16.11
CA PHE A 203 2.46 -9.23 14.77
C PHE A 203 3.16 -8.06 14.06
N MET A 204 3.31 -6.92 14.74
CA MET A 204 4.06 -5.77 14.25
C MET A 204 5.51 -6.12 13.94
N ALA A 205 6.22 -6.76 14.87
CA ALA A 205 7.63 -7.11 14.70
C ALA A 205 7.87 -7.99 13.46
N VAL A 206 7.00 -8.99 13.24
CA VAL A 206 7.08 -9.84 12.03
C VAL A 206 6.96 -9.01 10.76
N HIS A 207 6.00 -8.09 10.69
CA HIS A 207 5.82 -7.24 9.51
C HIS A 207 6.99 -6.29 9.28
N LEU A 208 7.57 -5.70 10.34
CA LEU A 208 8.74 -4.84 10.23
C LEU A 208 9.98 -5.61 9.75
N VAL A 209 10.17 -6.84 10.23
CA VAL A 209 11.24 -7.73 9.75
C VAL A 209 11.03 -8.07 8.28
N LEU A 210 9.81 -8.42 7.87
CA LEU A 210 9.49 -8.68 6.46
C LEU A 210 9.71 -7.44 5.59
N ALA A 211 9.34 -6.25 6.06
CA ALA A 211 9.60 -4.99 5.36
C ALA A 211 11.10 -4.74 5.18
N ALA A 212 11.91 -4.97 6.21
CA ALA A 212 13.37 -4.86 6.14
C ALA A 212 13.97 -5.86 5.13
N ILE A 213 13.49 -7.12 5.13
CA ILE A 213 13.89 -8.14 4.16
C ILE A 213 13.57 -7.67 2.74
N VAL A 214 12.34 -7.22 2.48
CA VAL A 214 11.90 -6.72 1.16
C VAL A 214 12.81 -5.61 0.68
N VAL A 215 13.15 -4.63 1.53
CA VAL A 215 14.08 -3.54 1.18
C VAL A 215 15.47 -4.08 0.85
N ALA A 216 15.98 -5.06 1.60
CA ALA A 216 17.29 -5.66 1.39
C ALA A 216 17.39 -6.53 0.13
N LEU A 217 16.27 -7.02 -0.42
CA LEU A 217 16.29 -7.89 -1.59
C LEU A 217 16.97 -7.22 -2.81
N PRO A 218 17.87 -7.94 -3.52
CA PRO A 218 18.59 -7.44 -4.68
C PRO A 218 17.77 -7.54 -5.97
N VAL A 219 16.47 -7.21 -5.92
CA VAL A 219 15.50 -7.35 -7.04
C VAL A 219 16.03 -6.72 -8.34
N GLY A 220 16.68 -5.56 -8.26
CA GLY A 220 17.28 -4.91 -9.43
C GLY A 220 18.35 -5.75 -10.12
N ARG A 221 19.15 -6.52 -9.37
CA ARG A 221 20.16 -7.44 -9.94
C ARG A 221 19.48 -8.62 -10.64
N TRP A 222 18.41 -9.15 -10.06
CA TRP A 222 17.64 -10.24 -10.65
C TRP A 222 16.98 -9.83 -11.97
N VAL A 223 16.34 -8.65 -12.01
CA VAL A 223 15.75 -8.09 -13.24
C VAL A 223 16.81 -7.85 -14.31
N ASN A 224 17.95 -7.25 -13.96
CA ASN A 224 19.03 -7.01 -14.91
C ASN A 224 19.60 -8.32 -15.48
N ARG A 225 19.72 -9.37 -14.66
CA ARG A 225 20.16 -10.70 -15.11
C ARG A 225 19.15 -11.31 -16.08
N ALA A 226 17.86 -11.26 -15.76
CA ALA A 226 16.80 -11.77 -16.63
C ALA A 226 16.74 -11.06 -17.99
N LEU A 227 16.99 -9.75 -18.03
CA LEU A 227 16.99 -8.97 -19.27
C LEU A 227 18.22 -9.23 -20.17
N ARG A 228 19.35 -9.67 -19.61
CA ARG A 228 20.59 -9.91 -20.37
C ARG A 228 20.65 -11.27 -21.07
N GLY A 229 19.72 -12.20 -20.77
CA GLY A 229 19.75 -13.57 -21.29
C GLY A 229 20.91 -14.42 -20.73
N PRO A 230 20.95 -15.73 -21.04
CA PRO A 230 22.12 -16.55 -20.72
C PRO A 230 23.33 -16.07 -21.52
N VAL A 231 24.46 -15.86 -20.85
CA VAL A 231 25.74 -15.55 -21.51
C VAL A 231 26.18 -16.81 -22.23
N SER A 232 26.24 -16.78 -23.56
CA SER A 232 26.82 -17.88 -24.35
C SER A 232 28.25 -18.15 -23.87
N PRO A 233 28.64 -19.41 -23.62
CA PRO A 233 30.03 -19.71 -23.28
C PRO A 233 30.94 -19.23 -24.41
N PRO A 234 32.17 -18.77 -24.09
CA PRO A 234 33.14 -18.39 -25.11
C PRO A 234 33.37 -19.59 -26.04
N GLU A 235 33.31 -19.34 -27.35
CA GLU A 235 33.68 -20.35 -28.35
C GLU A 235 35.11 -20.82 -28.05
N ALA A 236 35.26 -22.11 -27.79
CA ALA A 236 36.57 -22.73 -27.64
C ALA A 236 37.27 -22.69 -29.00
N SER A 237 38.31 -21.86 -29.11
CA SER A 237 39.23 -21.79 -30.24
C SER A 237 40.21 -22.95 -30.25
#